data_AF-A0A9W7DR08-F1
#
_entry.id   AF-A0A9W7DR08-F1
#
_cell.length_a   1.000
_cell.length_b   1.000
_cell.length_c   1.000
_cell.angle_alpha   90.00
_cell.angle_beta   90.00
_cell.angle_gamma   90.00
#
_symmetry.space_group_name_H-M   'P 1'
#
loop_
_entity.id
_entity.type
_entity.pdbx_description
1 polymer ?
#
loop_
_entity_poly.entity_id
_entity_poly.type
_entity_poly.pdbx_seq_one_letter_code
_entity_poly.pdbx_strand_id
1 'polypeptide(L)'
;FPSVLRLILGTNILADIKGNQHRLGSLSSVKFHRVIDNAPLTLTGPEFWTQLNYQLMHTLDFLPAASWLNQMDDGFMNAFVDLHGILSSSSKMTCKVDYKAGSGERTRDGIPVTVGSIIRGVVPDFLIKKLAEKAIGKFSKAIGHELKYELVWE
;
A
#
# COMPACT_ATOMS: atom_id res chain seq x y z
N PHE A 1 -4.78 10.00 -7.30
CA PHE A 1 -5.03 8.54 -7.26
C PHE A 1 -3.80 7.70 -7.62
N PRO A 2 -3.25 7.65 -8.86
CA PRO A 2 -2.12 6.75 -9.17
C PRO A 2 -0.83 7.08 -8.40
N SER A 3 -0.64 8.37 -8.07
CA SER A 3 0.54 8.84 -7.34
C SER A 3 0.61 8.31 -5.91
N VAL A 4 -0.52 8.29 -5.20
CA VAL A 4 -0.56 7.79 -3.81
C VAL A 4 -0.40 6.27 -3.79
N LEU A 5 -1.04 5.56 -4.73
CA LEU A 5 -0.83 4.12 -4.89
C LEU A 5 0.65 3.76 -5.11
N ARG A 6 1.35 4.50 -5.99
CA ARG A 6 2.79 4.28 -6.20
C ARG A 6 3.65 4.64 -5.02
N LEU A 7 3.28 5.64 -4.22
CA LEU A 7 3.97 5.89 -2.96
C LEU A 7 3.82 4.70 -2.01
N ILE A 8 2.61 4.17 -1.86
CA ILE A 8 2.33 3.02 -0.97
C ILE A 8 3.11 1.77 -1.40
N LEU A 9 3.07 1.44 -2.69
CA LEU A 9 3.68 0.20 -3.20
C LEU A 9 5.18 0.33 -3.46
N GLY A 10 5.67 1.54 -3.75
CA GLY A 10 7.03 1.79 -4.21
C GLY A 10 7.97 2.39 -3.17
N THR A 11 7.48 2.66 -1.96
CA THR A 11 8.26 3.33 -0.91
C THR A 11 7.94 2.79 0.49
N ASN A 12 8.64 3.31 1.50
CA ASN A 12 8.42 2.97 2.90
C ASN A 12 7.42 3.89 3.62
N ILE A 13 6.62 4.69 2.90
CA ILE A 13 5.73 5.68 3.50
C ILE A 13 4.80 5.11 4.58
N LEU A 14 4.26 3.90 4.38
CA LEU A 14 3.41 3.24 5.38
C LEU A 14 4.19 2.84 6.64
N ALA A 15 5.44 2.36 6.47
CA ALA A 15 6.32 2.05 7.59
C ALA A 15 6.72 3.31 8.36
N ASP A 16 6.99 4.41 7.66
CA ASP A 16 7.32 5.69 8.28
C ASP A 16 6.13 6.28 9.05
N ILE A 17 4.92 6.20 8.50
CA ILE A 17 3.69 6.56 9.21
C ILE A 17 3.55 5.72 10.49
N LYS A 18 3.74 4.40 10.38
CA LYS A 18 3.67 3.48 11.53
C LYS A 18 4.72 3.82 12.59
N GLY A 19 5.95 4.16 12.19
CA GLY A 19 7.01 4.60 13.09
C GLY A 19 6.71 5.92 13.81
N ASN A 20 5.84 6.76 13.23
CA ASN A 20 5.41 8.04 13.78
C ASN A 20 4.00 7.97 14.41
N GLN A 21 3.54 6.78 14.82
CA GLN A 21 2.19 6.57 15.40
C GLN A 21 1.85 7.54 16.55
N HIS A 22 2.83 7.88 17.39
CA HIS A 22 2.67 8.77 18.54
C HIS A 22 2.30 10.23 18.16
N ARG A 23 2.56 10.65 16.92
CA ARG A 23 2.38 12.02 16.46
C ARG A 23 1.51 12.17 15.21
N LEU A 24 0.70 11.14 14.86
CA LEU A 24 -0.15 11.17 13.66
C LEU A 24 -1.12 12.36 13.61
N GLY A 25 -1.54 12.88 14.76
CA GLY A 25 -2.35 14.09 14.86
C GLY A 25 -1.65 15.36 14.39
N SER A 26 -0.32 15.39 14.41
CA SER A 26 0.52 16.52 13.97
C SER A 26 0.92 16.46 12.49
N LEU A 27 0.46 15.46 11.72
CA LEU A 27 0.78 15.38 10.29
C LEU A 27 0.13 16.56 9.56
N SER A 28 0.94 17.55 9.21
CA SER A 28 0.49 18.80 8.58
C SER A 28 0.36 18.64 7.07
N SER A 29 1.36 18.04 6.42
CA SER A 29 1.31 17.78 4.98
C SER A 29 2.21 16.63 4.54
N VAL A 30 1.93 16.13 3.33
CA VAL A 30 2.76 15.14 2.62
C VAL A 30 3.11 15.72 1.25
N LYS A 31 4.41 15.86 0.96
CA LYS A 31 4.91 16.36 -0.32
C LYS A 31 5.49 15.24 -1.15
N PHE A 32 5.21 15.20 -2.45
CA PHE A 32 5.69 14.18 -3.40
C PHE A 32 5.46 14.64 -4.84
N HIS A 33 5.78 13.80 -5.83
CA HIS A 33 5.56 14.12 -7.24
C HIS A 33 4.44 13.31 -7.88
N ARG A 34 3.66 13.95 -8.75
CA ARG A 34 2.60 13.30 -9.50
C ARG A 34 3.17 12.32 -10.51
N VAL A 35 2.45 11.22 -10.71
CA VAL A 35 2.84 10.19 -11.69
C VAL A 35 2.75 10.65 -13.14
N ILE A 36 1.78 11.50 -13.46
CA ILE A 36 1.45 11.85 -14.85
C ILE A 36 2.52 12.74 -15.51
N ASP A 37 3.09 13.66 -14.74
CA ASP A 37 3.97 14.72 -15.27
C ASP A 37 5.12 15.07 -14.33
N ASN A 38 5.30 14.30 -13.25
CA ASN A 38 6.30 14.54 -12.22
C ASN A 38 6.22 15.94 -11.57
N ALA A 39 5.10 16.66 -11.68
CA ALA A 39 4.97 17.95 -11.01
C ALA A 39 4.85 17.74 -9.49
N PRO A 40 5.38 18.67 -8.66
CA PRO A 40 5.25 18.59 -7.22
C PRO A 40 3.77 18.67 -6.81
N LEU A 41 3.41 17.88 -5.82
CA LEU A 41 2.09 17.84 -5.20
C LEU A 41 2.27 17.83 -3.69
N THR A 42 1.49 18.68 -3.02
CA THR A 42 1.37 18.68 -1.57
C THR A 42 -0.06 18.34 -1.23
N LEU A 43 -0.24 17.38 -0.33
CA LEU A 43 -1.53 17.09 0.30
C LEU A 43 -1.44 17.55 1.75
N THR A 44 -2.47 18.21 2.25
CA THR A 44 -2.63 18.41 3.70
C THR A 44 -2.79 17.06 4.40
N GLY A 45 -2.53 17.00 5.71
CA GLY A 45 -2.77 15.80 6.51
C GLY A 45 -4.16 15.20 6.29
N PRO A 46 -5.26 15.98 6.42
CA PRO A 46 -6.61 15.49 6.15
C PRO A 46 -6.84 14.95 4.73
N GLU A 47 -6.32 15.63 3.70
CA GLU A 47 -6.41 15.16 2.31
C GLU A 47 -5.65 13.86 2.11
N PHE A 48 -4.48 13.72 2.74
CA PHE A 48 -3.69 12.50 2.66
C PHE A 48 -4.42 11.32 3.32
N TRP A 49 -4.98 11.49 4.52
CA TRP A 49 -5.81 10.45 5.16
C TRP A 49 -7.02 10.06 4.32
N THR A 50 -7.64 11.04 3.66
CA THR A 50 -8.73 10.80 2.70
C THR A 50 -8.25 9.96 1.51
N GLN A 51 -7.08 10.29 0.93
CA GLN A 51 -6.49 9.48 -0.14
C GLN A 51 -6.16 8.06 0.31
N LEU A 52 -5.65 7.85 1.52
CA LEU A 52 -5.39 6.51 2.04
C LEU A 52 -6.67 5.68 2.17
N ASN A 53 -7.80 6.27 2.58
CA ASN A 53 -9.09 5.58 2.58
C ASN A 53 -9.56 5.22 1.17
N TYR A 54 -9.37 6.11 0.18
CA TYR A 54 -9.64 5.77 -1.21
C TYR A 54 -8.74 4.63 -1.71
N GLN A 55 -7.48 4.59 -1.28
CA GLN A 55 -6.58 3.47 -1.63
C GLN A 55 -6.99 2.18 -0.93
N LEU A 56 -7.48 2.22 0.31
CA LEU A 56 -8.00 1.04 0.99
C LEU A 56 -9.19 0.43 0.22
N MET A 57 -10.16 1.26 -0.18
CA MET A 57 -11.27 0.84 -1.04
C MET A 57 -10.76 0.30 -2.37
N HIS A 58 -9.85 1.02 -3.03
CA HIS A 58 -9.27 0.58 -4.29
C HIS A 58 -8.60 -0.77 -4.18
N THR A 59 -7.83 -1.00 -3.12
CA THR A 59 -7.17 -2.30 -2.94
C THR A 59 -8.19 -3.42 -2.79
N LEU A 60 -9.29 -3.17 -2.08
CA LEU A 60 -10.37 -4.13 -1.88
C LEU A 60 -11.07 -4.52 -3.21
N ASP A 61 -11.25 -3.57 -4.14
CA ASP A 61 -11.91 -3.82 -5.44
C ASP A 61 -11.22 -4.90 -6.29
N PHE A 62 -9.90 -5.10 -6.09
CA PHE A 62 -9.11 -6.06 -6.86
C PHE A 62 -8.74 -7.31 -6.06
N LEU A 63 -9.17 -7.44 -4.80
CA LEU A 63 -8.94 -8.65 -4.01
C LEU A 63 -10.00 -9.71 -4.31
N PRO A 64 -9.63 -10.97 -4.57
CA PRO A 64 -10.59 -12.03 -4.87
C PRO A 64 -11.40 -12.38 -3.61
N ALA A 65 -12.70 -12.09 -3.62
CA ALA A 65 -13.59 -12.20 -2.46
C ALA A 65 -13.58 -13.57 -1.74
N ALA A 66 -13.27 -14.66 -2.45
CA ALA A 66 -13.31 -16.03 -1.91
C ALA A 66 -11.97 -16.50 -1.32
N SER A 67 -10.83 -15.92 -1.70
CA SER A 67 -9.52 -16.56 -1.52
C SER A 67 -8.45 -15.67 -0.87
N TRP A 68 -8.85 -14.75 0.01
CA TRP A 68 -7.93 -13.81 0.68
C TRP A 68 -6.74 -14.50 1.38
N LEU A 69 -6.96 -15.65 2.02
CA LEU A 69 -5.87 -16.40 2.67
C LEU A 69 -4.83 -16.93 1.68
N ASN A 70 -5.22 -17.13 0.42
CA ASN A 70 -4.32 -17.57 -0.64
C ASN A 70 -3.63 -16.41 -1.36
N GLN A 71 -3.94 -15.16 -1.02
CA GLN A 71 -3.30 -13.96 -1.58
C GLN A 71 -2.36 -13.28 -0.58
N MET A 72 -2.09 -13.87 0.58
CA MET A 72 -1.27 -13.23 1.62
C MET A 72 0.19 -12.99 1.17
N ASP A 73 0.66 -13.70 0.14
CA ASP A 73 1.96 -13.49 -0.50
C ASP A 73 1.92 -12.47 -1.67
N ASP A 74 0.75 -11.91 -1.97
CA ASP A 74 0.56 -10.83 -2.95
C ASP A 74 0.90 -9.46 -2.32
N GLY A 75 1.72 -8.68 -3.03
CA GLY A 75 2.03 -7.31 -2.64
C GLY A 75 0.80 -6.41 -2.52
N PHE A 76 -0.25 -6.67 -3.29
CA PHE A 76 -1.50 -5.90 -3.23
C PHE A 76 -2.32 -6.22 -1.96
N MET A 77 -2.37 -7.50 -1.56
CA MET A 77 -2.98 -7.91 -0.29
C MET A 77 -2.19 -7.37 0.91
N ASN A 78 -0.86 -7.39 0.84
CA ASN A 78 -0.01 -6.81 1.87
C ASN A 78 -0.26 -5.30 2.03
N ALA A 79 -0.37 -4.56 0.93
CA ALA A 79 -0.73 -3.14 0.97
C ALA A 79 -2.11 -2.89 1.58
N PHE A 80 -3.11 -3.73 1.27
CA PHE A 80 -4.43 -3.68 1.89
C PHE A 80 -4.36 -3.88 3.41
N VAL A 81 -3.67 -4.93 3.87
CA VAL A 81 -3.52 -5.25 5.30
C VAL A 81 -2.79 -4.12 6.05
N ASP A 82 -1.71 -3.60 5.47
CA ASP A 82 -0.96 -2.47 6.05
C ASP A 82 -1.81 -1.20 6.13
N LEU A 83 -2.53 -0.85 5.06
CA LEU A 83 -3.44 0.30 5.04
C LEU A 83 -4.56 0.15 6.07
N HIS A 84 -5.23 -1.00 6.10
CA HIS A 84 -6.29 -1.30 7.06
C HIS A 84 -5.79 -1.16 8.50
N GLY A 85 -4.63 -1.74 8.81
CA GLY A 85 -4.03 -1.66 10.13
C GLY A 85 -3.64 -0.24 10.54
N ILE A 86 -3.04 0.54 9.65
CA ILE A 86 -2.69 1.95 9.91
C ILE A 86 -3.94 2.79 10.13
N LEU A 87 -4.94 2.71 9.25
CA LEU A 87 -6.16 3.51 9.33
C LEU A 87 -6.99 3.14 10.57
N SER A 88 -7.05 1.84 10.91
CA SER A 88 -7.73 1.36 12.12
C SER A 88 -7.03 1.83 13.40
N SER A 89 -5.72 1.62 13.51
CA SER A 89 -4.95 1.98 14.72
C SER A 89 -4.83 3.49 14.97
N SER A 90 -4.97 4.29 13.91
CA SER A 90 -4.90 5.76 14.00
C SER A 90 -6.27 6.43 14.13
N SER A 91 -7.36 5.67 14.17
CA SER A 91 -8.74 6.20 14.12
C SER A 91 -8.97 7.13 12.92
N LYS A 92 -8.28 6.88 11.80
CA LYS A 92 -8.41 7.63 10.53
C LYS A 92 -9.20 6.86 9.47
N MET A 93 -9.67 5.66 9.78
CA MET A 93 -10.53 4.90 8.89
C MET A 93 -11.91 5.55 8.80
N THR A 94 -12.30 5.95 7.60
CA THR A 94 -13.62 6.52 7.30
C THR A 94 -14.51 5.56 6.53
N CYS A 95 -13.91 4.64 5.76
CA CYS A 95 -14.63 3.57 5.09
C CYS A 95 -14.94 2.42 6.06
N LYS A 96 -16.15 1.88 6.00
CA LYS A 96 -16.54 0.73 6.83
C LYS A 96 -16.02 -0.58 6.20
N VAL A 97 -14.77 -0.92 6.49
CA VAL A 97 -14.13 -2.15 6.04
C VAL A 97 -13.88 -3.07 7.23
N ASP A 98 -14.75 -4.06 7.38
CA ASP A 98 -14.65 -5.08 8.43
C ASP A 98 -13.74 -6.22 7.95
N TYR A 99 -12.44 -6.06 8.19
CA TYR A 99 -11.44 -7.11 7.92
C TYR A 99 -11.09 -7.86 9.22
N LYS A 100 -11.07 -9.19 9.14
CA LYS A 100 -10.54 -10.06 10.20
C LYS A 100 -9.33 -10.80 9.66
N ALA A 101 -8.17 -10.57 10.26
CA ALA A 101 -6.98 -11.33 9.93
C ALA A 101 -7.28 -12.84 10.08
N GLY A 102 -6.95 -13.63 9.05
CA GLY A 102 -7.23 -15.05 9.04
C GLY A 102 -8.60 -15.47 8.49
N SER A 103 -9.48 -14.54 8.10
CA SER A 103 -10.76 -14.87 7.45
C SER A 103 -10.61 -15.12 5.94
N GLY A 104 -11.49 -15.95 5.37
CA GLY A 104 -11.50 -16.32 3.96
C GLY A 104 -11.16 -17.80 3.75
N GLU A 105 -11.25 -18.29 2.52
CA GLU A 105 -10.91 -19.68 2.22
C GLU A 105 -9.47 -19.81 1.69
N ARG A 106 -8.86 -20.97 1.93
CA ARG A 106 -7.60 -21.39 1.28
C ARG A 106 -7.88 -22.24 0.04
N THR A 107 -8.75 -21.79 -0.86
CA THR A 107 -9.06 -22.54 -2.10
C THR A 107 -8.08 -22.21 -3.23
N ARG A 108 -7.36 -23.23 -3.73
CA ARG A 108 -6.52 -23.12 -4.94
C ARG A 108 -7.25 -23.59 -6.20
N ASP A 109 -8.53 -23.92 -6.08
CA ASP A 109 -9.33 -24.46 -7.17
C ASP A 109 -9.38 -23.48 -8.33
N GLY A 110 -8.94 -23.92 -9.50
CA GLY A 110 -8.90 -23.11 -10.72
C GLY A 110 -7.73 -22.13 -10.84
N ILE A 111 -6.83 -22.02 -9.85
CA ILE A 111 -5.63 -21.18 -9.94
C ILE A 111 -4.45 -22.03 -10.42
N PRO A 112 -3.93 -21.83 -11.66
CA PRO A 112 -2.78 -22.58 -12.14
C PRO A 112 -1.56 -22.28 -11.27
N VAL A 113 -0.93 -23.33 -10.74
CA VAL A 113 0.34 -23.20 -10.01
C VAL A 113 1.40 -22.79 -11.02
N THR A 114 1.94 -21.58 -10.86
CA THR A 114 3.05 -21.09 -11.67
C THR A 114 4.36 -21.25 -10.93
N VAL A 115 5.47 -21.33 -11.67
CA VAL A 115 6.83 -21.29 -11.08
C VAL A 115 6.99 -20.04 -10.22
N GLY A 116 6.41 -18.90 -10.64
CA GLY A 116 6.39 -17.66 -9.87
C GLY A 116 5.65 -17.77 -8.53
N SER A 117 4.50 -18.45 -8.48
CA SER A 117 3.76 -18.66 -7.21
C SER A 117 4.47 -19.61 -6.25
N ILE A 118 5.21 -20.61 -6.77
CA ILE A 118 6.01 -21.50 -5.91
C ILE A 118 7.17 -20.72 -5.27
N ILE A 119 7.85 -19.90 -6.06
CA ILE A 119 8.97 -19.07 -5.57
C ILE A 119 8.45 -18.05 -4.54
N ARG A 120 7.31 -17.39 -4.78
CA ARG A 120 6.72 -16.47 -3.81
C ARG A 120 6.36 -17.15 -2.48
N GLY A 121 5.85 -18.39 -2.52
CA GLY A 121 5.52 -19.14 -1.31
C GLY A 121 6.71 -19.54 -0.42
N VAL A 122 7.96 -19.40 -0.89
CA VAL A 122 9.17 -19.75 -0.13
C VAL A 122 10.07 -18.55 0.16
N VAL A 123 9.80 -17.39 -0.44
CA VAL A 123 10.61 -16.18 -0.26
C VAL A 123 10.04 -15.38 0.92
N PRO A 124 10.86 -14.97 1.91
CA PRO A 124 10.42 -14.09 2.99
C PRO A 124 9.77 -12.80 2.49
N ASP A 125 8.69 -12.36 3.16
CA ASP A 125 7.89 -11.19 2.78
C ASP A 125 8.71 -9.91 2.58
N PHE A 126 9.75 -9.70 3.40
CA PHE A 126 10.61 -8.53 3.27
C PHE A 126 11.39 -8.49 1.94
N LEU A 127 11.71 -9.65 1.35
CA LEU A 127 12.36 -9.74 0.05
C LEU A 127 11.36 -9.49 -1.08
N ILE A 128 10.14 -10.01 -0.96
CA ILE A 128 9.04 -9.76 -1.91
C ILE A 128 8.77 -8.25 -1.98
N LYS A 129 8.66 -7.59 -0.81
CA LYS A 129 8.48 -6.13 -0.72
C LYS A 129 9.62 -5.38 -1.41
N LYS A 130 10.88 -5.72 -1.13
CA LYS A 130 12.05 -5.09 -1.77
C LYS A 130 12.07 -5.28 -3.29
N LEU A 131 11.63 -6.44 -3.79
CA LEU A 131 11.54 -6.68 -5.24
C LEU A 131 10.44 -5.82 -5.88
N ALA A 132 9.28 -5.70 -5.24
CA ALA A 132 8.20 -4.82 -5.68
C ALA A 132 8.64 -3.35 -5.70
N GLU A 133 9.27 -2.87 -4.63
CA GLU A 133 9.86 -1.53 -4.54
C GLU A 133 10.87 -1.28 -5.68
N LYS A 134 11.77 -2.25 -5.94
CA LYS A 134 12.76 -2.15 -7.02
C LYS A 134 12.11 -2.13 -8.40
N ALA A 135 11.07 -2.92 -8.62
CA ALA A 135 10.34 -2.95 -9.90
C ALA A 135 9.63 -1.61 -10.15
N ILE A 136 8.94 -1.07 -9.13
CA ILE A 136 8.28 0.23 -9.20
C ILE A 136 9.32 1.34 -9.38
N GLY A 137 10.43 1.31 -8.64
CA GLY A 137 11.52 2.27 -8.79
C GLY A 137 12.13 2.27 -10.20
N LYS A 138 12.33 1.09 -10.80
CA LYS A 138 12.80 0.97 -12.19
C LYS A 138 11.79 1.56 -13.17
N PHE A 139 10.51 1.25 -13.00
CA PHE A 139 9.45 1.78 -13.85
C PHE A 139 9.30 3.30 -13.72
N SER A 140 9.25 3.81 -12.48
CA SER A 140 9.20 5.25 -12.20
C SER A 140 10.38 5.98 -12.84
N LYS A 141 11.60 5.46 -12.71
CA LYS A 141 12.78 6.03 -13.38
C LYS A 141 12.62 6.05 -14.91
N ALA A 142 12.09 4.98 -15.50
CA ALA A 142 11.90 4.89 -16.95
C ALA A 142 10.90 5.92 -17.49
N ILE A 143 9.92 6.35 -16.69
CA ILE A 143 8.94 7.36 -17.07
C ILE A 143 9.28 8.77 -16.54
N GLY A 144 10.45 8.97 -15.95
CA GLY A 144 10.84 10.28 -15.38
C GLY A 144 10.07 10.67 -14.11
N HIS A 145 9.54 9.71 -13.35
CA HIS A 145 8.80 9.93 -12.11
C HIS A 145 9.68 9.77 -10.86
N GLU A 146 9.63 10.74 -9.96
CA GLU A 146 10.32 10.76 -8.67
C GLU A 146 9.42 10.23 -7.54
N LEU A 147 9.92 9.22 -6.83
CA LEU A 147 9.22 8.58 -5.71
C LEU A 147 9.57 9.17 -4.34
N LYS A 148 10.36 10.25 -4.27
CA LYS A 148 10.66 10.91 -3.00
C LYS A 148 9.38 11.50 -2.41
N TYR A 149 9.26 11.38 -1.09
CA TYR A 149 8.21 12.02 -0.33
C TYR A 149 8.80 12.65 0.94
N GLU A 150 8.05 13.59 1.50
CA GLU A 150 8.32 14.21 2.78
C GLU A 150 7.04 14.17 3.63
N LEU A 151 7.15 13.67 4.86
CA LEU A 151 6.10 13.81 5.88
C LEU A 151 6.42 15.03 6.73
N VAL A 152 5.61 16.08 6.62
CA VAL A 152 5.78 17.33 7.36
C VAL A 152 4.88 17.30 8.59
N TRP A 153 5.49 17.51 9.74
CA TRP A 153 4.83 17.48 11.03
C TRP A 153 4.89 18.86 11.69
N GLU A 154 3.85 19.19 12.45
CA GLU A 154 3.83 20.33 13.38
C GLU A 154 4.52 20.01 14.72
#